data_AF-W4VI22-F1
#
_entry.id   AF-W4VI22-F1
#
_cell.length_a   1.000
_cell.length_b   1.000
_cell.length_c   1.000
_cell.angle_alpha   90.00
_cell.angle_beta   90.00
_cell.angle_gamma   90.00
#
_symmetry.space_group_name_H-M   'P 1'
#
loop_
_entity.id
_entity.type
_entity.pdbx_description
1 polymer ?
#
loop_
_entity_poly.entity_id
_entity_poly.type
_entity_poly.pdbx_seq_one_letter_code
_entity_poly.pdbx_strand_id
1 'polypeptide(L)'
;MSLLALTVCFIISVIITPFVIKFAIRIGAVDQPNERKVHTKVMPRLGGLAIVISFFIGFFIFNPGMIQAWPMLVGALIITAVGFLDDLYQLSAKVKLLGQIIAATVTVIGGVQMEFIVLPFGERVEFGLFTIPITIIWIIGITNAVNLIDGLDGLAAGVSSIVLITIAGMAMVMGNVYIGFIALLLLGSTLGFLVYNFNPAKVFMGIRARYS
;
A
#
# COMPACT_ATOMS: atom_id res chain seq x y z
N MET A 1 8.40 -8.43 20.18
CA MET A 1 7.70 -7.19 19.78
C MET A 1 7.15 -7.27 18.35
N SER A 2 7.94 -7.65 17.34
CA SER A 2 7.52 -7.61 15.93
C SER A 2 6.33 -8.53 15.57
N LEU A 3 6.31 -9.78 16.05
CA LEU A 3 5.17 -10.69 15.87
C LEU A 3 3.89 -10.18 16.54
N LEU A 4 4.01 -9.61 17.74
CA LEU A 4 2.88 -8.99 18.44
C LEU A 4 2.31 -7.82 17.63
N ALA A 5 3.19 -6.98 17.09
CA ALA A 5 2.80 -5.84 16.27
C ALA A 5 2.06 -6.27 14.99
N LEU A 6 2.55 -7.32 14.32
CA LEU A 6 1.85 -7.94 13.18
C LEU A 6 0.45 -8.41 13.59
N THR A 7 0.33 -9.18 14.67
CA THR A 7 -0.96 -9.71 15.14
C THR A 7 -1.94 -8.58 15.51
N VAL A 8 -1.45 -7.52 16.15
CA VAL A 8 -2.27 -6.35 16.49
C VAL A 8 -2.75 -5.64 15.22
N CYS A 9 -1.88 -5.37 14.25
CA CYS A 9 -2.27 -4.81 12.96
C CYS A 9 -3.28 -5.69 12.21
N PHE A 10 -3.09 -7.01 12.24
CA PHE A 10 -4.04 -7.96 11.67
C PHE A 10 -5.43 -7.83 12.32
N ILE A 11 -5.50 -7.88 13.65
CA ILE A 11 -6.77 -7.76 14.40
C ILE A 11 -7.43 -6.41 14.11
N ILE A 12 -6.67 -5.31 14.15
CA ILE A 12 -7.19 -3.97 13.86
C ILE A 12 -7.76 -3.91 12.44
N SER A 13 -7.04 -4.44 11.45
CA SER A 13 -7.50 -4.44 10.06
C SER A 13 -8.79 -5.25 9.88
N VAL A 14 -8.87 -6.44 10.50
CA VAL A 14 -10.10 -7.25 10.51
C VAL A 14 -11.28 -6.49 11.12
N ILE A 15 -11.06 -5.80 12.25
CA ILE A 15 -12.11 -5.03 12.93
C ILE A 15 -12.52 -3.81 12.11
N ILE A 16 -11.58 -3.08 11.50
CA ILE A 16 -11.84 -1.81 10.79
C ILE A 16 -12.49 -2.03 9.42
N THR A 17 -12.12 -3.11 8.72
CA THR A 17 -12.62 -3.40 7.36
C THR A 17 -14.15 -3.34 7.22
N PRO A 18 -14.99 -3.95 8.10
CA PRO A 18 -16.45 -3.83 7.99
C PRO A 18 -16.97 -2.40 8.19
N PHE A 19 -16.28 -1.54 8.95
CA PHE A 19 -16.65 -0.12 9.06
C PHE A 19 -16.30 0.64 7.78
N VAL A 20 -15.14 0.36 7.19
CA VAL A 20 -14.72 0.93 5.90
C VAL A 20 -15.69 0.52 4.79
N ILE A 21 -16.15 -0.73 4.78
CA ILE A 21 -17.21 -1.21 3.86
C ILE A 21 -18.48 -0.37 3.99
N LYS A 22 -19.00 -0.21 5.21
CA LYS A 22 -20.21 0.59 5.45
C LYS A 22 -20.03 2.06 5.05
N PHE A 23 -18.86 2.62 5.35
CA PHE A 23 -18.51 3.99 5.00
C PHE A 23 -18.47 4.19 3.48
N ALA A 24 -17.79 3.30 2.76
CA ALA A 24 -17.70 3.35 1.30
C ALA A 24 -19.07 3.27 0.63
N ILE A 25 -19.96 2.41 1.11
CA ILE A 25 -21.35 2.34 0.63
C ILE A 25 -22.09 3.66 0.88
N ARG A 26 -21.92 4.26 2.06
CA ARG A 26 -22.61 5.50 2.45
C ARG A 26 -22.23 6.70 1.59
N ILE A 27 -20.96 6.79 1.19
CA ILE A 27 -20.46 7.91 0.36
C ILE A 27 -20.50 7.59 -1.15
N GLY A 28 -21.03 6.44 -1.54
CA GLY A 28 -21.14 6.04 -2.95
C GLY A 28 -19.84 5.58 -3.60
N ALA A 29 -18.78 5.31 -2.82
CA ALA A 29 -17.50 4.76 -3.30
C ALA A 29 -17.61 3.26 -3.59
N VAL A 30 -18.48 2.91 -4.54
CA VAL A 30 -18.83 1.53 -4.88
C VAL A 30 -18.71 1.26 -6.37
N ASP A 31 -18.38 0.03 -6.71
CA ASP A 31 -18.46 -0.51 -8.06
C ASP A 31 -19.83 -1.13 -8.31
N GLN A 32 -20.50 -0.68 -9.37
CA GLN A 32 -21.73 -1.32 -9.83
C GLN A 32 -21.40 -2.49 -10.78
N PRO A 33 -22.15 -3.61 -10.67
CA PRO A 33 -22.02 -4.72 -11.61
C PRO A 33 -22.38 -4.25 -13.02
N ASN A 34 -21.66 -4.75 -14.02
CA ASN A 34 -21.91 -4.52 -15.44
C ASN A 34 -21.67 -5.84 -16.20
N GLU A 35 -22.22 -6.01 -17.39
CA GLU A 35 -22.15 -7.27 -18.17
C GLU A 35 -20.71 -7.74 -18.46
N ARG A 36 -19.74 -6.82 -18.38
CA ARG A 36 -18.31 -7.11 -18.57
C ARG A 36 -17.55 -7.43 -17.27
N LYS A 37 -18.22 -7.46 -16.11
CA LYS A 37 -17.56 -7.62 -14.79
C LYS A 37 -17.88 -8.96 -14.15
N VAL A 38 -16.86 -9.55 -13.53
CA VAL A 38 -16.94 -10.86 -12.87
C VAL A 38 -17.83 -10.84 -11.61
N HIS A 39 -18.05 -9.66 -11.00
CA HIS A 39 -18.89 -9.52 -9.82
C HIS A 39 -20.34 -9.13 -10.18
N THR A 40 -21.31 -9.78 -9.52
CA THR A 40 -22.75 -9.54 -9.71
C THR A 40 -23.36 -8.63 -8.65
N LYS A 41 -22.58 -8.24 -7.63
CA LYS A 41 -23.02 -7.38 -6.51
C LYS A 41 -22.32 -6.01 -6.57
N VAL A 42 -22.91 -5.03 -5.87
CA VAL A 42 -22.28 -3.73 -5.62
C VAL A 42 -21.07 -3.94 -4.70
N MET A 43 -19.88 -3.53 -5.14
CA MET A 43 -18.62 -3.80 -4.45
C MET A 43 -17.98 -2.52 -3.91
N PRO A 44 -17.80 -2.36 -2.58
CA PRO A 44 -17.08 -1.22 -2.02
C PRO A 44 -15.63 -1.17 -2.51
N ARG A 45 -15.11 0.02 -2.83
CA ARG A 45 -13.76 0.19 -3.43
C ARG A 45 -12.68 0.72 -2.49
N LEU A 46 -13.03 1.14 -1.27
CA LEU A 46 -12.11 1.83 -0.37
C LEU A 46 -11.34 0.90 0.59
N GLY A 47 -11.13 -0.36 0.23
CA GLY A 47 -10.52 -1.36 1.11
C GLY A 47 -9.12 -0.99 1.60
N GLY A 48 -8.34 -0.32 0.74
CA GLY A 48 -7.00 0.18 1.09
C GLY A 48 -6.99 1.10 2.32
N LEU A 49 -8.08 1.82 2.61
CA LEU A 49 -8.18 2.62 3.83
C LEU A 49 -8.09 1.77 5.10
N ALA A 50 -8.63 0.54 5.10
CA ALA A 50 -8.54 -0.34 6.27
C ALA A 50 -7.09 -0.75 6.55
N ILE A 51 -6.32 -1.00 5.49
CA ILE A 51 -4.88 -1.33 5.57
C ILE A 51 -4.12 -0.14 6.14
N VAL A 52 -4.32 1.06 5.57
CA VAL A 52 -3.64 2.28 6.00
C VAL A 52 -3.97 2.61 7.44
N ILE A 53 -5.25 2.65 7.83
CA ILE A 53 -5.64 2.97 9.20
C ILE A 53 -5.04 1.96 10.19
N SER A 54 -5.09 0.66 9.88
CA SER A 54 -4.47 -0.38 10.71
C SER A 54 -2.96 -0.19 10.85
N PHE A 55 -2.27 0.11 9.74
CA PHE A 55 -0.83 0.33 9.74
C PHE A 55 -0.45 1.54 10.61
N PHE A 56 -1.14 2.68 10.45
CA PHE A 56 -0.86 3.89 11.22
C PHE A 56 -1.14 3.70 12.71
N ILE A 57 -2.24 3.05 13.09
CA ILE A 57 -2.53 2.74 14.49
C ILE A 57 -1.44 1.84 15.07
N GLY A 58 -1.08 0.75 14.38
CA GLY A 58 0.00 -0.14 14.84
C GLY A 58 1.35 0.56 14.92
N PHE A 59 1.68 1.39 13.94
CA PHE A 59 2.89 2.20 13.92
C PHE A 59 2.97 3.10 15.16
N PHE A 60 1.93 3.86 15.48
CA PHE A 60 1.95 4.74 16.65
C PHE A 60 1.88 4.00 18.00
N ILE A 61 1.24 2.83 18.08
CA ILE A 61 1.23 2.02 19.31
C ILE A 61 2.63 1.51 19.65
N PHE A 62 3.34 0.96 18.66
CA PHE A 62 4.61 0.28 18.89
C PHE A 62 5.85 1.15 18.59
N ASN A 63 5.64 2.29 17.94
CA ASN A 63 6.71 3.19 17.51
C ASN A 63 6.34 4.68 17.63
N PRO A 64 5.89 5.17 18.80
CA PRO A 64 5.35 6.53 18.97
C PRO A 64 6.39 7.65 18.80
N GLY A 65 7.69 7.35 18.87
CA GLY A 65 8.77 8.35 18.96
C GLY A 65 9.66 8.50 17.73
N MET A 66 9.46 7.70 16.67
CA MET A 66 10.37 7.76 15.51
C MET A 66 10.00 8.88 14.54
N ILE A 67 10.56 10.06 14.81
CA ILE A 67 10.58 11.20 13.88
C ILE A 67 11.10 10.77 12.50
N GLN A 68 12.07 9.85 12.43
CA GLN A 68 12.72 9.42 11.18
C GLN A 68 11.77 8.80 10.14
N ALA A 69 10.60 8.29 10.56
CA ALA A 69 9.61 7.70 9.65
C ALA A 69 8.75 8.74 8.91
N TRP A 70 8.79 10.02 9.34
CA TRP A 70 7.91 11.07 8.84
C TRP A 70 7.83 11.17 7.30
N PRO A 71 8.93 11.01 6.51
CA PRO A 71 8.86 11.18 5.07
C PRO A 71 8.00 10.09 4.42
N MET A 72 8.20 8.85 4.87
CA MET A 72 7.43 7.70 4.41
C MET A 72 5.96 7.81 4.84
N LEU A 73 5.68 8.25 6.07
CA LEU A 73 4.30 8.43 6.55
C LEU A 73 3.56 9.51 5.77
N VAL A 74 4.20 10.66 5.53
CA VAL A 74 3.59 11.75 4.74
C VAL A 74 3.41 11.32 3.29
N GLY A 75 4.41 10.69 2.68
CA GLY A 75 4.30 10.13 1.33
C GLY A 75 3.14 9.12 1.20
N ALA A 76 3.00 8.21 2.16
CA ALA A 76 1.91 7.25 2.21
C ALA A 76 0.53 7.92 2.36
N LEU A 77 0.41 8.96 3.19
CA LEU A 77 -0.83 9.73 3.32
C LEU A 77 -1.19 10.44 2.02
N ILE A 78 -0.22 11.01 1.30
CA ILE A 78 -0.46 11.66 0.01
C ILE A 78 -0.95 10.64 -1.02
N ILE A 79 -0.29 9.49 -1.15
CA ILE A 79 -0.73 8.41 -2.07
C ILE A 79 -2.12 7.91 -1.70
N THR A 80 -2.39 7.74 -0.41
CA THR A 80 -3.71 7.31 0.08
C THR A 80 -4.78 8.34 -0.25
N ALA A 81 -4.50 9.63 -0.07
CA ALA A 81 -5.44 10.70 -0.41
C ALA A 81 -5.70 10.75 -1.92
N VAL A 82 -4.67 10.59 -2.75
CA VAL A 82 -4.81 10.53 -4.22
C VAL A 82 -5.66 9.31 -4.62
N GLY A 83 -5.41 8.14 -4.04
CA GLY A 83 -6.19 6.92 -4.28
C GLY A 83 -7.65 7.07 -3.86
N PHE A 84 -7.89 7.59 -2.65
CA PHE A 84 -9.24 7.87 -2.14
C PHE A 84 -10.02 8.84 -3.04
N LEU A 85 -9.36 9.91 -3.52
CA LEU A 85 -9.97 10.87 -4.44
C LEU A 85 -10.21 10.25 -5.83
N ASP A 86 -9.33 9.37 -6.31
CA ASP A 86 -9.55 8.62 -7.56
C ASP A 86 -10.79 7.72 -7.45
N ASP A 87 -10.94 7.01 -6.33
CA ASP A 87 -12.08 6.12 -6.06
C ASP A 87 -13.43 6.86 -6.05
N LEU A 88 -13.45 8.14 -5.65
CA LEU A 88 -14.64 8.99 -5.62
C LEU A 88 -14.89 9.73 -6.93
N TYR A 89 -13.85 10.34 -7.50
CA TYR A 89 -13.99 11.34 -8.57
C TYR A 89 -13.46 10.88 -9.93
N GLN A 90 -12.87 9.69 -10.03
CA GLN A 90 -12.23 9.16 -11.25
C GLN A 90 -11.23 10.17 -11.83
N LEU A 91 -10.13 10.37 -11.11
CA LEU A 91 -9.14 11.39 -11.45
C LEU A 91 -8.46 11.06 -12.79
N SER A 92 -8.14 12.11 -13.55
CA SER A 92 -7.33 11.96 -14.77
C SER A 92 -5.93 11.42 -14.44
N ALA A 93 -5.34 10.69 -15.38
CA ALA A 93 -4.00 10.12 -15.22
C ALA A 93 -2.94 11.18 -14.85
N LYS A 94 -3.08 12.42 -15.37
CA LYS A 94 -2.18 13.54 -15.05
C LYS A 94 -2.27 13.95 -13.59
N VAL A 95 -3.47 14.02 -13.02
CA VAL A 95 -3.68 14.40 -11.62
C VAL A 95 -3.14 13.30 -10.69
N LYS A 96 -3.38 12.03 -11.03
CA LYS A 96 -2.80 10.89 -10.28
C LYS A 96 -1.28 10.93 -10.27
N LEU A 97 -0.68 11.11 -11.45
CA LEU A 97 0.77 11.17 -11.59
C LEU A 97 1.35 12.35 -10.81
N LEU A 98 0.71 13.52 -10.86
CA LEU A 98 1.15 14.68 -10.07
C LEU A 98 1.14 14.38 -8.57
N GLY A 99 0.08 13.76 -8.06
CA GLY A 99 -0.02 13.36 -6.66
C GLY A 99 1.06 12.34 -6.26
N GLN A 100 1.35 11.35 -7.13
CA GLN A 100 2.42 10.38 -6.91
C GLN A 100 3.81 11.04 -6.94
N ILE A 101 4.05 12.01 -7.84
CA ILE A 101 5.30 12.78 -7.88
C ILE A 101 5.48 13.57 -6.59
N ILE A 102 4.43 14.23 -6.10
CA ILE A 102 4.49 14.98 -4.83
C ILE A 102 4.83 14.03 -3.67
N ALA A 103 4.15 12.89 -3.57
CA ALA A 103 4.42 11.90 -2.52
C ALA A 103 5.86 11.35 -2.57
N ALA A 104 6.33 11.01 -3.78
CA ALA A 104 7.68 10.52 -4.00
C ALA A 104 8.73 11.58 -3.65
N THR A 105 8.49 12.83 -4.02
CA THR A 105 9.39 13.96 -3.74
C THR A 105 9.51 14.21 -2.24
N VAL A 106 8.40 14.24 -1.49
CA VAL A 106 8.43 14.40 -0.02
C VAL A 106 9.22 13.26 0.63
N THR A 107 9.00 12.03 0.17
CA THR A 107 9.69 10.83 0.67
C THR A 107 11.21 10.94 0.44
N VAL A 108 11.63 11.37 -0.75
CA VAL A 108 13.05 11.52 -1.15
C VAL A 108 13.75 12.66 -0.43
N ILE A 109 13.08 13.81 -0.25
CA ILE A 109 13.62 14.95 0.52
C ILE A 109 13.87 14.57 1.97
N GLY A 110 13.03 13.69 2.52
CA GLY A 110 13.23 13.17 3.87
C GLY A 110 14.30 12.07 3.98
N GLY A 111 15.05 11.78 2.92
CA GLY A 111 16.22 10.90 2.95
C GLY A 111 15.94 9.45 2.55
N VAL A 112 14.73 9.10 2.13
CA VAL A 112 14.44 7.77 1.57
C VAL A 112 14.93 7.74 0.13
N GLN A 113 16.10 7.14 -0.08
CA GLN A 113 16.79 7.16 -1.36
C GLN A 113 17.30 5.76 -1.71
N MET A 114 17.09 5.35 -2.96
CA MET A 114 17.72 4.19 -3.55
C MET A 114 19.10 4.61 -4.05
N GLU A 115 20.13 4.39 -3.23
CA GLU A 115 21.51 4.81 -3.53
C GLU A 115 22.23 3.88 -4.50
N PHE A 116 21.91 2.59 -4.43
CA PHE A 116 22.54 1.55 -5.25
C PHE A 116 21.57 0.39 -5.49
N ILE A 117 21.94 -0.46 -6.46
CA ILE A 117 21.35 -1.78 -6.64
C ILE A 117 22.45 -2.84 -6.62
N VAL A 118 22.11 -4.03 -6.13
CA VAL A 118 22.99 -5.21 -6.21
C VAL A 118 22.46 -6.09 -7.32
N LEU A 119 23.27 -6.28 -8.36
CA LEU A 119 22.94 -7.15 -9.47
C LEU A 119 23.00 -8.62 -9.04
N PRO A 120 22.32 -9.53 -9.77
CA PRO A 120 22.64 -10.94 -9.68
C PRO A 120 24.16 -11.11 -9.81
N PHE A 121 24.77 -11.99 -8.99
CA PHE A 121 26.23 -12.19 -8.88
C PHE A 121 27.01 -11.19 -8.01
N GLY A 122 26.34 -10.23 -7.37
CA GLY A 122 26.92 -9.45 -6.26
C GLY A 122 27.60 -8.14 -6.67
N GLU A 123 27.55 -7.76 -7.94
CA GLU A 123 28.02 -6.45 -8.39
C GLU A 123 27.12 -5.34 -7.85
N ARG A 124 27.73 -4.34 -7.19
CA ARG A 124 27.03 -3.17 -6.67
C ARG A 124 27.16 -2.02 -7.66
N VAL A 125 26.02 -1.55 -8.16
CA VAL A 125 25.94 -0.37 -9.05
C VAL A 125 25.40 0.80 -8.25
N GLU A 126 26.22 1.83 -8.07
CA GLU A 126 25.82 3.07 -7.42
C GLU A 126 25.21 4.04 -8.42
N PHE A 127 24.15 4.73 -8.01
CA PHE A 127 23.42 5.64 -8.89
C PHE A 127 23.96 7.07 -8.87
N GLY A 128 24.68 7.47 -7.80
CA GLY A 128 25.26 8.80 -7.67
C GLY A 128 24.22 9.91 -7.88
N LEU A 129 24.45 10.79 -8.85
CA LEU A 129 23.53 11.90 -9.15
C LEU A 129 22.13 11.43 -9.60
N PHE A 130 21.99 10.19 -10.05
CA PHE A 130 20.71 9.63 -10.51
C PHE A 130 19.89 9.00 -9.38
N THR A 131 20.37 8.97 -8.13
CA THR A 131 19.64 8.43 -6.97
C THR A 131 18.26 9.05 -6.81
N ILE A 132 18.14 10.38 -6.90
CA ILE A 132 16.87 11.10 -6.76
C ILE A 132 15.87 10.70 -7.86
N PRO A 133 16.17 10.89 -9.17
CA PRO A 133 15.21 10.57 -10.22
C PRO A 133 14.86 9.07 -10.27
N ILE A 134 15.83 8.18 -10.01
CA ILE A 134 15.57 6.73 -9.96
C ILE A 134 14.62 6.39 -8.82
N THR A 135 14.82 6.96 -7.62
CA THR A 135 13.94 6.70 -6.48
C THR A 135 12.52 7.20 -6.76
N ILE A 136 12.37 8.38 -7.36
CA ILE A 136 11.04 8.92 -7.72
C ILE A 136 10.34 8.01 -8.73
N ILE A 137 11.04 7.62 -9.80
CA ILE A 137 10.51 6.72 -10.82
C ILE A 137 10.13 5.37 -10.19
N TRP A 138 10.94 4.86 -9.27
CA TRP A 138 10.68 3.61 -8.57
C TRP A 138 9.40 3.66 -7.73
N ILE A 139 9.22 4.70 -6.91
CA ILE A 139 8.02 4.87 -6.09
C ILE A 139 6.76 4.95 -6.96
N ILE A 140 6.82 5.77 -8.03
CA ILE A 140 5.70 5.91 -8.99
C ILE A 140 5.44 4.58 -9.70
N GLY A 141 6.50 3.90 -10.14
CA GLY A 141 6.43 2.62 -10.84
C GLY A 141 5.77 1.54 -10.01
N ILE A 142 6.21 1.34 -8.76
CA ILE A 142 5.61 0.37 -7.85
C ILE A 142 4.16 0.73 -7.52
N THR A 143 3.86 2.01 -7.27
CA THR A 143 2.50 2.46 -6.99
C THR A 143 1.54 2.12 -8.13
N ASN A 144 1.95 2.40 -9.38
CA ASN A 144 1.13 2.07 -10.55
C ASN A 144 1.10 0.56 -10.83
N ALA A 145 2.19 -0.17 -10.62
CA ALA A 145 2.22 -1.62 -10.80
C ALA A 145 1.25 -2.34 -9.87
N VAL A 146 1.21 -1.97 -8.58
CA VAL A 146 0.25 -2.54 -7.61
C VAL A 146 -1.19 -2.21 -7.99
N ASN A 147 -1.45 -0.98 -8.45
CA ASN A 147 -2.78 -0.58 -8.92
C ASN A 147 -3.22 -1.37 -10.16
N LEU A 148 -2.30 -1.66 -11.10
CA LEU A 148 -2.61 -2.43 -12.31
C LEU A 148 -2.97 -3.88 -12.03
N ILE A 149 -2.35 -4.51 -11.02
CA ILE A 149 -2.66 -5.89 -10.62
C ILE A 149 -3.89 -6.00 -9.70
N ASP A 150 -4.44 -4.89 -9.20
CA ASP A 150 -5.66 -4.87 -8.38
C ASP A 150 -6.94 -5.04 -9.23
N GLY A 151 -6.95 -6.06 -10.08
CA GLY A 151 -8.06 -6.42 -10.97
C GLY A 151 -8.88 -7.63 -10.51
N LEU A 152 -8.33 -8.44 -9.61
CA LEU A 152 -8.88 -9.72 -9.18
C LEU A 152 -8.98 -9.83 -7.65
N ASP A 153 -9.95 -10.60 -7.18
CA ASP A 153 -10.19 -10.85 -5.74
C ASP A 153 -8.93 -11.42 -5.07
N GLY A 154 -8.42 -10.72 -4.06
CA GLY A 154 -7.27 -11.18 -3.29
C GLY A 154 -5.90 -11.06 -3.97
N LEU A 155 -5.83 -10.66 -5.25
CA LEU A 155 -4.56 -10.69 -6.00
C LEU A 155 -3.57 -9.63 -5.50
N ALA A 156 -3.94 -8.35 -5.50
CA ALA A 156 -3.04 -7.28 -5.09
C ALA A 156 -2.61 -7.42 -3.61
N ALA A 157 -3.56 -7.69 -2.71
CA ALA A 157 -3.28 -7.90 -1.29
C ALA A 157 -2.46 -9.19 -1.05
N GLY A 158 -2.71 -10.26 -1.79
CA GLY A 158 -1.95 -11.52 -1.71
C GLY A 158 -0.50 -11.36 -2.18
N VAL A 159 -0.29 -10.78 -3.38
CA VAL A 159 1.05 -10.50 -3.92
C VAL A 159 1.82 -9.54 -3.01
N SER A 160 1.17 -8.48 -2.53
CA SER A 160 1.78 -7.54 -1.58
C SER A 160 2.19 -8.24 -0.28
N SER A 161 1.38 -9.18 0.22
CA SER A 161 1.72 -9.96 1.42
C SER A 161 2.96 -10.83 1.20
N ILE A 162 3.09 -11.47 0.04
CA ILE A 162 4.29 -12.25 -0.32
C ILE A 162 5.53 -11.33 -0.35
N VAL A 163 5.43 -10.19 -1.02
CA VAL A 163 6.52 -9.19 -1.08
C VAL A 163 6.92 -8.72 0.32
N LEU A 164 5.94 -8.43 1.19
CA LEU A 164 6.21 -7.97 2.56
C LEU A 164 6.87 -9.05 3.43
N ILE A 165 6.51 -10.32 3.25
CA ILE A 165 7.21 -11.45 3.90
C ILE A 165 8.67 -11.49 3.45
N THR A 166 8.94 -11.36 2.15
CA THR A 166 10.30 -11.34 1.62
C THR A 166 11.11 -10.15 2.14
N ILE A 167 10.52 -8.94 2.14
CA ILE A 167 11.17 -7.73 2.67
C ILE A 167 11.47 -7.91 4.16
N ALA A 168 10.50 -8.39 4.95
CA ALA A 168 10.69 -8.61 6.38
C ALA A 168 11.82 -9.63 6.64
N GLY A 169 11.83 -10.75 5.92
CA GLY A 169 12.87 -11.78 6.02
C GLY A 169 14.26 -11.24 5.67
N MET A 170 14.40 -10.58 4.51
CA MET A 170 15.67 -10.00 4.09
C MET A 170 16.17 -8.92 5.04
N ALA A 171 15.29 -8.05 5.51
CA ALA A 171 15.65 -7.01 6.47
C ALA A 171 16.17 -7.60 7.79
N MET A 172 15.57 -8.69 8.28
CA MET A 172 16.08 -9.40 9.46
C MET A 172 17.44 -10.04 9.22
N VAL A 173 17.66 -10.66 8.05
CA VAL A 173 18.97 -11.23 7.67
C VAL A 173 20.06 -10.16 7.59
N MET A 174 19.72 -8.97 7.08
CA MET A 174 20.64 -7.83 6.98
C MET A 174 20.80 -7.05 8.30
N GLY A 175 20.13 -7.48 9.37
CA GLY A 175 20.16 -6.79 10.66
C GLY A 175 19.39 -5.45 10.69
N ASN A 176 18.66 -5.11 9.63
CA ASN A 176 17.82 -3.91 9.59
C ASN A 176 16.45 -4.18 10.23
N VAL A 177 16.46 -4.21 11.56
CA VAL A 177 15.26 -4.49 12.38
C VAL A 177 14.14 -3.48 12.12
N TYR A 178 14.48 -2.22 11.80
CA TYR A 178 13.51 -1.16 11.56
C TYR A 178 12.67 -1.41 10.29
N ILE A 179 13.31 -1.69 9.16
CA ILE A 179 12.60 -2.02 7.91
C ILE A 179 11.79 -3.31 8.09
N GLY A 180 12.38 -4.32 8.73
CA GLY A 180 11.68 -5.58 9.02
C GLY A 180 10.44 -5.37 9.88
N PHE A 181 10.50 -4.48 10.87
CA PHE A 181 9.38 -4.13 11.71
C PHE A 181 8.24 -3.42 10.95
N ILE A 182 8.57 -2.43 10.11
CA ILE A 182 7.58 -1.73 9.26
C ILE A 182 6.91 -2.70 8.29
N ALA A 183 7.69 -3.58 7.66
CA ALA A 183 7.17 -4.58 6.75
C ALA A 183 6.18 -5.54 7.45
N LEU A 184 6.47 -5.94 8.70
CA LEU A 184 5.59 -6.80 9.49
C LEU A 184 4.29 -6.09 9.94
N LEU A 185 4.35 -4.80 10.28
CA LEU A 185 3.14 -4.00 10.53
C LEU A 185 2.23 -3.99 9.31
N LEU A 186 2.79 -3.64 8.15
CA LEU A 186 2.03 -3.56 6.90
C LEU A 186 1.55 -4.94 6.44
N LEU A 187 2.33 -6.00 6.68
CA LEU A 187 1.93 -7.38 6.42
C LEU A 187 0.70 -7.76 7.26
N GLY A 188 0.73 -7.48 8.56
CA GLY A 188 -0.43 -7.70 9.43
C GLY A 188 -1.67 -6.97 8.94
N SER A 189 -1.54 -5.68 8.62
CA SER A 189 -2.63 -4.86 8.08
C SER A 189 -3.20 -5.41 6.77
N THR A 190 -2.32 -5.84 5.86
CA THR A 190 -2.70 -6.39 4.54
C THR A 190 -3.37 -7.76 4.69
N LEU A 191 -2.84 -8.65 5.52
CA LEU A 191 -3.43 -9.96 5.78
C LEU A 191 -4.80 -9.86 6.45
N GLY A 192 -4.99 -8.92 7.38
CA GLY A 192 -6.29 -8.70 8.01
C GLY A 192 -7.35 -8.19 7.04
N PHE A 193 -6.95 -7.34 6.10
CA PHE A 193 -7.82 -6.90 5.00
C PHE A 193 -8.13 -8.06 4.04
N LEU A 194 -7.13 -8.90 3.75
CA LEU A 194 -7.25 -10.04 2.84
C LEU A 194 -8.39 -10.99 3.26
N VAL A 195 -8.70 -11.12 4.56
CA VAL A 195 -9.85 -11.90 5.06
C VAL A 195 -11.17 -11.51 4.39
N TYR A 196 -11.36 -10.22 4.05
CA TYR A 196 -12.56 -9.71 3.40
C TYR A 196 -12.41 -9.57 1.87
N ASN A 197 -11.16 -9.53 1.37
CA ASN A 197 -10.85 -9.35 -0.04
C ASN A 197 -10.62 -10.69 -0.78
N PHE A 198 -10.40 -11.79 -0.06
CA PHE A 198 -10.23 -13.12 -0.65
C PHE A 198 -11.50 -13.59 -1.37
N ASN A 199 -11.33 -14.36 -2.45
CA ASN A 199 -12.44 -14.82 -3.29
C ASN A 199 -13.43 -15.71 -2.49
N PRO A 200 -14.74 -15.42 -2.50
CA PRO A 200 -15.41 -14.28 -3.14
C PRO A 200 -15.29 -12.99 -2.32
N ALA A 201 -14.77 -11.93 -2.93
CA ALA A 201 -14.48 -10.68 -2.23
C ALA A 201 -15.75 -9.98 -1.72
N LYS A 202 -15.63 -9.32 -0.56
CA LYS A 202 -16.65 -8.43 0.02
C LYS A 202 -16.31 -6.95 -0.14
N VAL A 203 -15.06 -6.65 -0.46
CA VAL A 203 -14.51 -5.30 -0.64
C VAL A 203 -13.28 -5.37 -1.57
N PHE A 204 -13.11 -4.38 -2.43
CA PHE A 204 -11.91 -4.22 -3.26
C PHE A 204 -10.91 -3.27 -2.59
N MET A 205 -9.63 -3.46 -2.90
CA MET A 205 -8.55 -2.67 -2.32
C MET A 205 -8.56 -1.23 -2.87
N GLY A 206 -8.83 -1.06 -4.18
CA GLY A 206 -9.07 0.21 -4.86
C GLY A 206 -9.91 0.07 -6.14
N ILE A 207 -9.71 1.00 -7.09
CA ILE A 207 -10.28 0.94 -8.45
C ILE A 207 -9.69 -0.22 -9.25
N ARG A 208 -10.57 -1.06 -9.82
CA ARG A 208 -10.24 -1.92 -10.95
C ARG A 208 -10.12 -1.06 -12.21
N ALA A 209 -8.96 -1.10 -12.87
CA ALA A 209 -8.78 -0.49 -14.18
C ALA A 209 -9.92 -0.94 -15.12
N ARG A 210 -10.74 0.01 -15.59
CA ARG A 210 -11.66 -0.25 -16.70
C ARG A 210 -10.81 -0.25 -17.97
N TYR A 211 -10.53 -1.43 -18.49
CA TYR A 211 -10.31 -1.52 -19.93
C TYR A 211 -11.66 -1.23 -20.60
N SER A 212 -11.70 -0.11 -21.33
CA SER A 212 -12.75 0.26 -22.28
C SER A 212 -13.00 -0.85 -23.28
#